data_AF-A0A6G4U846-F1
#
_entry.id   AF-A0A6G4U846-F1
#
_cell.length_a   1.000
_cell.length_b   1.000
_cell.length_c   1.000
_cell.angle_alpha   90.00
_cell.angle_beta   90.00
_cell.angle_gamma   90.00
#
_symmetry.space_group_name_H-M   'P 1'
#
loop_
_entity.id
_entity.type
_entity.pdbx_description
1 polymer ?
#
loop_
_entity_poly.entity_id
_entity_poly.type
_entity_poly.pdbx_seq_one_letter_code
_entity_poly.pdbx_strand_id
1 'polypeptide(L)'
;MAAAHGEVFATQLRALKERSGRSYGALAGRLHMSVSTLHRYCNGDAVPADYAPVERLARLCGATDDELVELHRRWLRADAARRRRAA
;
A
#
# COMPACT_ATOMS: atom_id res chain seq x y z
N MET A 1 -18.02 -4.22 12.43
CA MET A 1 -17.74 -3.51 11.17
C MET A 1 -16.45 -4.04 10.61
N ALA A 2 -16.49 -4.86 9.55
CA ALA A 2 -15.27 -5.31 8.89
C ALA A 2 -14.57 -4.07 8.33
N ALA A 3 -13.44 -3.67 8.94
CA ALA A 3 -12.58 -2.65 8.36
C ALA A 3 -12.41 -2.98 6.87
N ALA A 4 -12.64 -2.00 5.99
CA ALA A 4 -12.59 -2.26 4.57
C ALA A 4 -11.24 -2.91 4.26
N HIS A 5 -11.20 -3.99 3.46
CA HIS A 5 -9.94 -4.69 3.20
C HIS A 5 -8.81 -3.75 2.72
N GLY A 6 -9.17 -2.63 2.09
CA GLY A 6 -8.26 -1.53 1.76
C GLY A 6 -7.67 -0.79 2.97
N GLU A 7 -8.42 -0.55 4.04
CA GLU A 7 -7.94 0.08 5.28
C GLU A 7 -6.88 -0.79 5.97
N VAL A 8 -7.13 -2.10 6.10
CA VAL A 8 -6.16 -3.03 6.74
C VAL A 8 -4.83 -3.06 5.98
N PHE A 9 -4.90 -3.08 4.65
CA PHE A 9 -3.73 -2.97 3.77
C PHE A 9 -3.01 -1.62 3.95
N ALA A 10 -3.78 -0.53 3.97
CA ALA A 10 -3.28 0.83 4.11
C ALA A 10 -2.59 1.07 5.46
N THR A 11 -3.14 0.53 6.55
CA THR A 11 -2.55 0.59 7.88
C THR A 11 -1.17 -0.09 7.91
N GLN A 12 -1.02 -1.26 7.28
CA GLN A 12 0.29 -1.92 7.22
C GLN A 12 1.30 -1.10 6.40
N LEU A 13 0.89 -0.57 5.25
CA LEU A 13 1.74 0.31 4.43
C LEU A 13 2.22 1.53 5.23
N ARG A 14 1.31 2.14 6.00
CA ARG A 14 1.63 3.29 6.85
C ARG A 14 2.61 2.91 7.94
N ALA A 15 2.42 1.78 8.62
CA ALA A 15 3.33 1.31 9.66
C ALA A 15 4.76 1.05 9.11
N LEU A 16 4.87 0.44 7.92
CA LEU A 16 6.15 0.27 7.22
C LEU A 16 6.80 1.63 6.92
N LYS A 17 6.02 2.58 6.38
CA LYS A 17 6.49 3.93 6.07
C LYS A 17 6.96 4.67 7.33
N GLU A 18 6.20 4.62 8.41
CA GLU A 18 6.52 5.29 9.68
C GLU A 18 7.83 4.78 10.26
N ARG A 19 8.03 3.45 10.31
CA ARG A 19 9.30 2.84 10.71
C ARG A 19 10.48 3.26 9.84
N SER A 20 10.24 3.46 8.54
CA SER A 20 11.29 3.82 7.58
C SER A 20 11.80 5.26 7.70
N GLY A 21 11.08 6.14 8.41
CA GLY A 21 11.39 7.56 8.53
C GLY A 21 11.23 8.38 7.25
N ARG A 22 10.76 7.79 6.15
CA ARG A 22 10.67 8.45 4.84
C ARG A 22 9.39 9.29 4.72
N SER A 23 9.46 10.40 3.99
CA SER A 23 8.29 11.21 3.63
C SER A 23 7.58 10.65 2.39
N TYR A 24 6.30 10.95 2.22
CA TYR A 24 5.57 10.56 1.01
C TYR A 24 6.19 11.16 -0.26
N GLY A 25 6.72 12.39 -0.19
CA GLY A 25 7.46 13.03 -1.29
C GLY A 25 8.71 12.24 -1.72
N ALA A 26 9.50 11.76 -0.76
CA ALA A 26 10.69 10.97 -1.04
C ALA A 26 10.36 9.61 -1.68
N LEU A 27 9.25 8.99 -1.30
CA LEU A 27 8.76 7.75 -1.90
C LEU A 27 8.17 7.99 -3.29
N ALA A 28 7.36 9.05 -3.44
CA ALA A 28 6.74 9.46 -4.69
C ALA A 28 7.78 9.68 -5.80
N GLY A 29 8.84 10.43 -5.50
CA GLY A 29 9.94 10.67 -6.45
C GLY A 29 10.65 9.38 -6.89
N ARG A 30 10.85 8.42 -5.99
CA ARG A 30 11.50 7.13 -6.33
C ARG A 30 10.59 6.17 -7.08
N LEU A 31 9.29 6.26 -6.89
CA LEU A 31 8.30 5.38 -7.52
C LEU A 31 7.75 5.96 -8.82
N HIS A 32 8.17 7.16 -9.22
CA HIS A 32 7.61 7.93 -10.34
C HIS A 32 6.08 8.10 -10.20
N MET A 33 5.61 8.31 -8.97
CA MET A 33 4.20 8.48 -8.64
C MET A 33 3.93 9.84 -8.01
N SER A 34 2.68 10.30 -8.06
CA SER A 34 2.30 11.49 -7.31
C SER A 34 2.20 11.18 -5.82
N VAL A 35 2.54 12.18 -4.99
CA VAL A 35 2.33 12.13 -3.54
C VAL A 35 0.86 11.86 -3.22
N SER A 36 -0.07 12.51 -3.94
CA SER A 36 -1.51 12.28 -3.78
C SER A 36 -1.92 10.82 -3.99
N THR A 37 -1.31 10.11 -4.93
CA THR A 37 -1.58 8.69 -5.16
C THR A 37 -1.15 7.83 -3.97
N LEU A 38 0.05 8.09 -3.43
CA LEU A 38 0.54 7.40 -2.24
C LEU A 38 -0.32 7.67 -1.02
N HIS A 39 -0.77 8.91 -0.83
CA HIS A 39 -1.68 9.26 0.26
C HIS A 39 -2.97 8.43 0.19
N ARG A 40 -3.60 8.32 -0.98
CA ARG A 40 -4.80 7.48 -1.13
C ARG A 40 -4.53 6.01 -0.82
N TYR A 41 -3.37 5.49 -1.21
CA TYR A 41 -2.99 4.10 -0.92
C TYR A 41 -2.78 3.87 0.59
N CYS A 42 -2.11 4.81 1.27
CA CYS A 42 -1.84 4.73 2.71
C CYS A 42 -3.04 5.11 3.58
N ASN A 43 -4.05 5.77 3.04
CA ASN A 43 -5.33 6.03 3.69
C ASN A 43 -6.38 4.93 3.44
N GLY A 44 -6.18 4.07 2.43
CA GLY A 44 -7.15 3.05 2.02
C GLY A 44 -8.22 3.57 1.06
N ASP A 45 -8.13 4.85 0.66
CA ASP A 45 -9.04 5.49 -0.30
C ASP A 45 -8.94 4.88 -1.71
N ALA A 46 -7.77 4.35 -2.05
CA ALA A 46 -7.54 3.66 -3.32
C ALA A 46 -6.69 2.41 -3.10
N VAL A 47 -7.06 1.32 -3.76
CA VAL A 47 -6.22 0.11 -3.82
C VAL A 47 -5.52 0.08 -5.20
N PRO A 48 -4.19 -0.10 -5.24
CA PRO A 48 -3.44 -0.23 -6.49
C PRO A 48 -3.96 -1.38 -7.35
N ALA A 49 -4.01 -1.21 -8.67
CA ALA A 49 -4.37 -2.28 -9.60
C ALA A 49 -3.27 -3.34 -9.74
N ASP A 50 -2.01 -2.94 -9.53
CA ASP A 50 -0.83 -3.81 -9.56
C ASP A 50 -0.07 -3.74 -8.24
N TYR A 51 0.52 -4.86 -7.83
CA TYR A 51 1.32 -4.95 -6.60
C TYR A 51 2.76 -4.43 -6.76
N ALA A 52 3.31 -4.38 -7.98
CA ALA A 52 4.68 -3.96 -8.25
C ALA A 52 5.08 -2.60 -7.60
N PRO A 53 4.29 -1.52 -7.68
CA PRO A 53 4.64 -0.27 -7.00
C PRO A 53 4.56 -0.36 -5.47
N VAL A 54 3.68 -1.19 -4.94
CA VAL A 54 3.53 -1.45 -3.50
C VAL A 54 4.75 -2.17 -2.96
N GLU A 55 5.17 -3.22 -3.66
CA GLU A 55 6.36 -3.99 -3.31
C GLU A 55 7.60 -3.10 -3.30
N ARG A 56 7.80 -2.29 -4.35
CA ARG A 56 8.93 -1.34 -4.40
C ARG A 56 8.88 -0.34 -3.26
N LEU A 57 7.70 0.20 -2.92
CA LEU A 57 7.55 1.09 -1.77
C LEU A 57 7.95 0.39 -0.46
N ALA A 58 7.40 -0.80 -0.22
CA ALA A 58 7.67 -1.55 0.99
C ALA A 58 9.15 -1.92 1.11
N ARG A 59 9.79 -2.34 0.01
CA ARG A 59 11.25 -2.57 -0.05
C ARG A 59 12.05 -1.29 0.24
N LEU A 60 11.64 -0.14 -0.32
CA LEU A 60 12.26 1.15 0.01
C LEU A 60 12.09 1.52 1.49
N CYS A 61 10.99 1.10 2.12
CA CYS A 61 10.75 1.27 3.54
C CYS A 61 11.52 0.28 4.43
N GLY A 62 12.24 -0.68 3.85
CA GLY A 62 12.97 -1.71 4.59
C GLY A 62 12.08 -2.86 5.08
N ALA A 63 10.97 -3.14 4.37
CA ALA A 63 10.14 -4.30 4.66
C ALA A 63 10.94 -5.60 4.43
N THR A 64 10.77 -6.56 5.34
CA THR A 64 11.30 -7.91 5.16
C THR A 64 10.48 -8.70 4.15
N ASP A 65 11.01 -9.80 3.62
CA ASP A 65 10.28 -10.63 2.68
C ASP A 65 8.98 -11.21 3.28
N ASP A 66 8.98 -11.55 4.57
CA ASP A 66 7.77 -11.98 5.29
C ASP A 66 6.70 -10.88 5.34
N GLU A 67 7.12 -9.63 5.61
CA GLU A 67 6.23 -8.47 5.60
C GLU A 67 5.68 -8.20 4.20
N LEU A 68 6.48 -8.40 3.15
CA LEU A 68 6.05 -8.28 1.76
C LEU A 68 5.03 -9.36 1.38
N VAL A 69 5.22 -10.61 1.82
CA VAL A 69 4.26 -11.70 1.57
C VAL A 69 2.93 -11.42 2.26
N GLU A 70 2.97 -10.97 3.52
CA GLU A 70 1.75 -10.63 4.26
C GLU A 70 1.04 -9.41 3.65
N LEU A 71 1.80 -8.40 3.21
CA LEU A 71 1.25 -7.25 2.51
C LEU A 71 0.59 -7.64 1.19
N HIS A 72 1.20 -8.57 0.44
CA HIS A 72 0.65 -9.10 -0.80
C HIS A 72 -0.68 -9.83 -0.57
N ARG A 73 -0.77 -10.66 0.47
CA ARG A 73 -2.03 -11.35 0.85
C ARG A 73 -3.15 -10.37 1.16
N ARG A 74 -2.84 -9.29 1.88
CA ARG A 74 -3.83 -8.24 2.21
C ARG A 74 -4.23 -7.45 0.96
N TRP A 75 -3.27 -7.13 0.10
CA TRP A 75 -3.53 -6.48 -1.17
C TRP A 75 -4.47 -7.32 -2.05
N LEU A 76 -4.28 -8.63 -2.16
CA LEU A 76 -5.19 -9.52 -2.92
C LEU A 76 -6.64 -9.44 -2.42
N ARG A 77 -6.85 -9.42 -1.09
CA ARG A 77 -8.20 -9.27 -0.50
C ARG A 77 -8.79 -7.90 -0.78
N ALA A 78 -7.97 -6.85 -0.69
CA ALA A 78 -8.36 -5.48 -0.98
C ALA A 78 -8.70 -5.29 -2.47
N ASP A 79 -7.90 -5.87 -3.36
CA ASP A 79 -8.10 -5.82 -4.81
C ASP A 79 -9.35 -6.60 -5.22
N ALA A 80 -9.60 -7.78 -4.64
CA ALA A 80 -10.83 -8.52 -4.86
C ALA A 80 -12.07 -7.73 -4.38
N ALA A 81 -11.97 -6.97 -3.29
CA ALA A 81 -13.04 -6.08 -2.84
C ALA A 81 -13.22 -4.87 -3.78
N ARG A 82 -12.12 -4.29 -4.26
CA ARG A 82 -12.12 -3.19 -5.24
C ARG A 82 -12.77 -3.62 -6.55
N ARG A 83 -12.37 -4.77 -7.11
CA ARG A 83 -12.93 -5.32 -8.35
C ARG A 83 -14.44 -5.57 -8.23
N ARG A 84 -14.90 -6.09 -7.09
CA ARG A 84 -16.34 -6.29 -6.82
C ARG A 84 -17.15 -4.99 -6.75
N ARG A 85 -16.53 -3.85 -6.42
CA ARG A 85 -17.20 -2.53 -6.42
C ARG A 85 -17.19 -1.86 -7.80
N ALA A 86 -16.29 -2.27 -8.69
CA ALA A 86 -16.15 -1.72 -10.02
C ALA A 86 -16.93 -2.51 -11.10
N ALA A 87 -17.40 -3.71 -10.75
CA ALA A 87 -18.37 -4.50 -11.51
C ALA A 87 -19.79 -4.12 -11.10
#